data_AF-A0A1E3XFU2-F1
#
_entry.id   AF-A0A1E3XFU2-F1
#
_cell.length_a   1.000
_cell.length_b   1.000
_cell.length_c   1.000
_cell.angle_alpha   90.00
_cell.angle_beta   90.00
_cell.angle_gamma   90.00
#
_symmetry.space_group_name_H-M   'P 1'
#
loop_
_entity.id
_entity.type
_entity.pdbx_description
1 polymer ?
#
loop_
_entity_poly.entity_id
_entity_poly.type
_entity_poly.pdbx_seq_one_letter_code
_entity_poly.pdbx_strand_id
1 'polypeptide(L)'
;MSGTPLNFDEIETVKLLRANGLTFHAISLKINRDPKTVKKACLDPIIASEIIEIQEVLADQYESLSRRMIDSITDDDINKLNAYQRTIASGICTDKMRLLRNESTENISMEKLDADKEAREERRIELEESMSEITGVDYEAERVKLREKILRESAR
;
A
#
# COMPACT_ATOMS: atom_id res chain seq x y z
N MET A 1 -17.54 -6.40 -24.83
CA MET A 1 -18.87 -6.72 -24.27
C MET A 1 -18.94 -6.16 -22.86
N SER A 2 -19.50 -4.96 -22.70
CA SER A 2 -19.82 -4.39 -21.38
C SER A 2 -21.31 -4.54 -21.15
N GLY A 3 -21.75 -4.93 -19.96
CA GLY A 3 -23.14 -4.62 -19.62
C GLY A 3 -23.73 -5.27 -18.39
N THR A 4 -23.29 -6.46 -17.98
CA THR A 4 -23.91 -7.11 -16.82
C THR A 4 -23.20 -6.71 -15.52
N PRO A 5 -23.91 -6.12 -14.55
CA PRO A 5 -23.37 -5.93 -13.20
C PRO A 5 -22.90 -7.26 -12.61
N LEU A 6 -21.91 -7.19 -11.71
CA LEU A 6 -21.53 -8.35 -10.91
C LEU A 6 -22.69 -8.75 -10.00
N ASN A 7 -22.90 -10.05 -9.83
CA ASN A 7 -23.83 -10.54 -8.83
C ASN A 7 -23.21 -10.46 -7.42
N PHE A 8 -24.02 -10.77 -6.40
CA PHE A 8 -23.59 -10.71 -5.00
C PHE A 8 -22.35 -11.59 -4.71
N ASP A 9 -22.37 -12.86 -5.13
CA ASP A 9 -21.27 -13.79 -4.87
C ASP A 9 -19.97 -13.37 -5.56
N GLU A 10 -20.09 -12.81 -6.77
CA GLU A 10 -18.96 -12.24 -7.51
C GLU A 10 -18.40 -11.01 -6.79
N ILE A 11 -19.26 -10.14 -6.25
CA ILE A 11 -18.85 -8.98 -5.46
C ILE A 11 -18.09 -9.41 -4.21
N GLU A 12 -18.61 -10.37 -3.44
CA GLU A 12 -17.93 -10.93 -2.27
C GLU A 12 -16.57 -11.54 -2.63
N THR A 13 -16.52 -12.29 -3.73
CA THR A 13 -15.27 -12.87 -4.23
C THR A 13 -14.27 -11.80 -4.65
N VAL A 14 -14.73 -10.74 -5.33
CA VAL A 14 -13.89 -9.60 -5.72
C VAL A 14 -13.30 -8.91 -4.50
N LYS A 15 -14.11 -8.64 -3.47
CA LYS A 15 -13.66 -8.01 -2.23
C LYS A 15 -12.53 -8.81 -1.58
N LEU A 16 -12.77 -10.11 -1.35
CA LEU A 16 -11.81 -11.00 -0.72
C LEU A 16 -10.50 -11.09 -1.52
N LEU A 17 -10.59 -11.32 -2.83
CA LEU A 17 -9.40 -11.45 -3.66
C LEU A 17 -8.63 -10.13 -3.77
N ARG A 18 -9.34 -9.00 -3.82
CA ARG A 18 -8.70 -7.68 -3.88
C ARG A 18 -8.02 -7.35 -2.55
N ALA A 19 -8.65 -7.66 -1.43
CA ALA A 19 -8.06 -7.51 -0.10
C ALA A 19 -6.77 -8.34 0.04
N ASN A 20 -6.75 -9.56 -0.52
CA ASN A 20 -5.56 -10.42 -0.60
C ASN A 20 -4.46 -9.90 -1.56
N GLY A 21 -4.63 -8.72 -2.16
CA GLY A 21 -3.62 -8.07 -2.98
C GLY A 21 -3.63 -8.48 -4.45
N LEU A 22 -4.62 -9.25 -4.92
CA LEU A 22 -4.68 -9.61 -6.35
C LEU A 22 -4.97 -8.38 -7.21
N THR A 23 -4.37 -8.38 -8.41
CA THR A 23 -4.62 -7.34 -9.42
C THR A 23 -6.01 -7.52 -10.04
N PHE A 24 -6.58 -6.44 -10.59
CA PHE A 24 -7.87 -6.51 -11.29
C PHE A 24 -7.89 -7.56 -12.40
N HIS A 25 -6.75 -7.75 -13.09
CA HIS A 25 -6.62 -8.76 -14.13
C HIS A 25 -6.60 -10.19 -13.57
N ALA A 26 -5.88 -10.43 -12.47
CA ALA A 26 -5.88 -11.76 -11.84
C ALA A 26 -7.27 -12.14 -11.32
N ILE A 27 -7.99 -11.18 -10.75
CA ILE A 27 -9.37 -11.36 -10.30
C ILE A 27 -10.29 -11.63 -11.49
N SER A 28 -10.16 -10.85 -12.57
CA SER A 28 -11.00 -11.00 -13.76
C SER A 28 -10.88 -12.38 -14.40
N LEU A 29 -9.68 -12.96 -14.41
CA LEU A 29 -9.44 -14.33 -14.86
C LEU A 29 -10.11 -15.37 -13.95
N LYS A 30 -10.11 -15.15 -12.62
CA LYS A 30 -10.72 -16.06 -11.64
C LYS A 30 -12.24 -16.10 -11.72
N ILE A 31 -12.89 -14.95 -11.89
CA ILE A 31 -14.36 -14.87 -11.93
C ILE A 31 -14.93 -14.85 -13.37
N ASN A 32 -14.06 -14.99 -14.38
CA ASN A 32 -14.41 -14.94 -15.79
C ASN A 32 -15.22 -13.68 -16.19
N ARG A 33 -14.74 -12.51 -15.76
CA ARG A 33 -15.34 -11.20 -16.07
C ARG A 33 -14.34 -10.29 -16.76
N ASP A 34 -14.84 -9.21 -17.36
CA ASP A 34 -13.96 -8.20 -17.97
C ASP A 34 -13.19 -7.42 -16.88
N PRO A 35 -11.86 -7.19 -17.04
CA PRO A 35 -11.05 -6.47 -16.06
C PRO A 35 -11.56 -5.06 -15.73
N LYS A 36 -12.19 -4.37 -16.68
CA LYS A 36 -12.76 -3.03 -16.46
C LYS A 36 -13.97 -3.12 -15.53
N THR A 37 -14.74 -4.20 -15.61
CA THR A 37 -15.88 -4.44 -14.71
C THR A 37 -15.41 -4.64 -13.28
N VAL A 38 -14.38 -5.47 -13.08
CA VAL A 38 -13.74 -5.66 -11.76
C VAL A 38 -13.16 -4.36 -11.23
N LYS A 39 -12.41 -3.62 -12.07
CA LYS A 39 -11.84 -2.33 -11.67
C LYS A 39 -12.93 -1.34 -11.26
N LYS A 40 -14.04 -1.27 -12.01
CA LYS A 40 -15.16 -0.39 -11.66
C LYS A 40 -15.77 -0.77 -10.30
N ALA A 41 -15.96 -2.06 -10.03
CA ALA A 41 -16.48 -2.52 -8.75
C ALA A 41 -15.53 -2.21 -7.59
N CYS A 42 -14.23 -2.46 -7.73
CA CYS A 42 -13.27 -2.15 -6.66
C CYS A 42 -13.07 -0.65 -6.39
N LEU A 43 -13.45 0.22 -7.32
CA LEU A 43 -13.39 1.68 -7.16
C LEU A 43 -14.71 2.28 -6.68
N ASP A 44 -15.76 1.48 -6.55
CA ASP A 44 -16.99 1.91 -5.90
C ASP A 44 -16.69 2.22 -4.41
N PRO A 45 -17.11 3.37 -3.87
CA PRO A 45 -16.74 3.77 -2.51
C PRO A 45 -17.15 2.78 -1.42
N ILE A 46 -18.31 2.12 -1.57
CA ILE A 46 -18.82 1.17 -0.58
C ILE A 46 -17.95 -0.08 -0.60
N ILE A 47 -17.75 -0.65 -1.79
CA ILE A 47 -16.93 -1.85 -1.97
C ILE A 47 -15.47 -1.57 -1.57
N ALA A 48 -14.94 -0.39 -1.88
CA ALA A 48 -13.60 0.00 -1.50
C ALA A 48 -13.42 0.06 0.03
N SER A 49 -14.40 0.61 0.76
CA SER A 49 -14.40 0.61 2.22
C SER A 49 -14.40 -0.80 2.79
N GLU A 50 -15.28 -1.67 2.27
CA GLU A 50 -15.36 -3.07 2.70
C GLU A 50 -14.07 -3.85 2.39
N ILE A 51 -13.40 -3.56 1.27
CA ILE A 51 -12.08 -4.14 0.96
C ILE A 51 -11.07 -3.75 2.03
N ILE A 52 -11.04 -2.48 2.45
CA ILE A 52 -10.11 -1.99 3.50
C ILE A 52 -10.42 -2.69 4.82
N GLU A 53 -11.69 -2.82 5.19
CA GLU A 53 -12.10 -3.55 6.40
C GLU A 53 -11.64 -5.03 6.38
N ILE A 54 -11.79 -5.71 5.24
CA ILE A 54 -11.31 -7.09 5.07
C ILE A 54 -9.77 -7.13 5.15
N GLN A 55 -9.06 -6.13 4.62
CA GLN A 55 -7.61 -6.05 4.73
C GLN A 55 -7.15 -5.94 6.18
N GLU A 56 -7.81 -5.12 7.00
CA GLU A 56 -7.51 -5.03 8.44
C GLU A 56 -7.77 -6.34 9.16
N VAL A 57 -8.90 -7.00 8.90
CA VAL A 57 -9.21 -8.31 9.49
C VAL A 57 -8.14 -9.36 9.10
N LEU A 58 -7.70 -9.37 7.84
CA LEU A 58 -6.63 -10.27 7.39
C LEU A 58 -5.28 -9.92 8.06
N ALA A 59 -4.97 -8.63 8.22
CA ALA A 59 -3.76 -8.19 8.90
C ALA A 59 -3.73 -8.68 10.35
N ASP A 60 -4.84 -8.53 11.08
CA ASP A 60 -4.98 -9.02 12.46
C ASP A 60 -4.83 -10.54 12.57
N GLN A 61 -5.36 -11.28 11.59
CA GLN A 61 -5.20 -12.73 11.52
C GLN A 61 -3.73 -13.13 11.30
N TYR A 62 -3.02 -12.45 10.40
CA TYR A 62 -1.60 -12.69 10.18
C TYR A 62 -0.75 -12.31 11.40
N GLU A 63 -1.07 -11.22 12.09
CA GLU A 63 -0.42 -10.83 13.34
C GLU A 63 -0.58 -11.92 14.42
N SER A 64 -1.83 -12.36 14.64
CA SER A 64 -2.16 -13.41 15.60
C SER A 64 -1.46 -14.73 15.28
N LEU A 65 -1.45 -15.13 14.00
CA LEU A 65 -0.76 -16.33 13.54
C LEU A 65 0.75 -16.24 13.75
N SER A 66 1.36 -15.10 13.41
CA SER A 66 2.79 -14.85 13.60
C SER A 66 3.19 -15.00 15.07
N ARG A 67 2.45 -14.36 15.98
CA ARG A 67 2.68 -14.47 17.44
C ARG A 67 2.60 -15.91 17.92
N ARG A 68 1.52 -16.62 17.57
CA ARG A 68 1.33 -18.03 17.96
C ARG A 68 2.45 -18.94 17.44
N MET A 69 2.99 -18.67 16.25
CA MET A 69 4.12 -19.45 15.71
C MET A 69 5.37 -19.28 16.58
N ILE A 70 5.71 -18.05 16.95
CA ILE A 70 6.87 -17.77 17.82
C ILE A 70 6.66 -18.32 19.23
N ASP A 71 5.50 -18.05 19.82
CA ASP A 71 5.17 -18.50 21.19
C ASP A 71 5.13 -20.03 21.30
N SER A 72 4.91 -20.75 20.21
CA SER A 72 4.91 -22.21 20.20
C SER A 72 6.32 -22.83 20.21
N ILE A 73 7.38 -22.05 19.97
CA ILE A 73 8.75 -22.56 19.95
C ILE A 73 9.22 -22.79 21.38
N THR A 74 9.55 -24.04 21.70
CA THR A 74 10.10 -24.44 23.00
C THR A 74 11.61 -24.60 22.92
N ASP A 75 12.30 -24.68 24.07
CA ASP A 75 13.75 -24.92 24.11
C ASP A 75 14.15 -26.22 23.39
N ASP A 76 13.31 -27.26 23.50
CA ASP A 76 13.49 -28.54 22.81
C ASP A 76 13.39 -28.41 21.28
N ASP A 77 12.77 -27.34 20.78
CA ASP A 77 12.61 -27.09 19.35
C ASP A 77 13.74 -26.27 18.75
N ILE A 78 14.48 -25.49 19.55
CA ILE A 78 15.47 -24.51 19.07
C ILE A 78 16.52 -25.16 18.15
N ASN A 79 16.94 -26.39 18.47
CA ASN A 79 17.93 -27.13 17.70
C ASN A 79 17.32 -27.98 16.58
N LYS A 80 16.00 -27.92 16.37
CA LYS A 80 15.25 -28.70 15.38
C LYS A 80 14.82 -27.83 14.21
N LEU A 81 14.68 -28.46 13.05
CA LEU A 81 14.21 -27.82 11.81
C LEU A 81 12.83 -27.16 11.96
N ASN A 82 12.03 -27.63 12.93
CA ASN A 82 10.69 -27.12 13.24
C ASN A 82 10.73 -25.67 13.77
N ALA A 83 11.70 -25.31 14.62
CA ALA A 83 11.84 -23.92 15.07
C ALA A 83 12.20 -22.99 13.90
N TYR A 84 13.15 -23.40 13.05
CA TYR A 84 13.53 -22.63 11.86
C TYR A 84 12.34 -22.37 10.93
N GLN A 85 11.56 -23.41 10.60
CA GLN A 85 10.37 -23.28 9.75
C GLN A 85 9.32 -22.35 10.36
N ARG A 86 9.09 -22.44 11.68
CA ARG A 86 8.14 -21.56 12.39
C ARG A 86 8.60 -20.11 12.41
N THR A 87 9.89 -19.86 12.61
CA THR A 87 10.46 -18.51 12.54
C THR A 87 10.30 -17.90 11.14
N ILE A 88 10.59 -18.66 10.08
CA ILE A 88 10.40 -18.19 8.69
C ILE A 88 8.92 -17.93 8.41
N ALA A 89 8.03 -18.84 8.78
CA ALA A 89 6.59 -18.68 8.58
C ALA A 89 6.02 -17.47 9.35
N SER A 90 6.49 -17.24 10.57
CA SER A 90 6.16 -16.03 11.35
C SER A 90 6.64 -14.77 10.64
N GLY A 91 7.87 -14.74 10.13
CA GLY A 91 8.39 -13.62 9.35
C GLY A 91 7.52 -13.29 8.14
N ILE A 92 7.11 -14.32 7.37
CA ILE A 92 6.20 -14.15 6.22
C ILE A 92 4.84 -13.58 6.66
N CYS A 93 4.28 -14.06 7.77
CA CYS A 93 3.02 -13.54 8.29
C CYS A 93 3.15 -12.07 8.69
N THR A 94 4.24 -11.70 9.36
CA THR A 94 4.54 -10.31 9.71
C THR A 94 4.64 -9.43 8.45
N ASP A 95 5.36 -9.86 7.42
CA ASP A 95 5.46 -9.11 6.16
C ASP A 95 4.09 -8.94 5.48
N LYS A 96 3.24 -9.96 5.50
CA LYS A 96 1.87 -9.88 4.97
C LYS A 96 0.99 -8.90 5.74
N MET A 97 1.05 -8.94 7.07
CA MET A 97 0.36 -7.97 7.92
C MET A 97 0.79 -6.53 7.58
N ARG A 98 2.11 -6.27 7.51
CA ARG A 98 2.64 -4.93 7.16
C ARG A 98 2.17 -4.47 5.80
N LEU A 99 2.25 -5.35 4.79
CA LEU A 99 1.78 -5.05 3.44
C LEU A 99 0.28 -4.70 3.40
N LEU A 100 -0.56 -5.42 4.14
CA LEU A 100 -2.00 -5.17 4.20
C LEU A 100 -2.33 -3.84 4.88
N ARG A 101 -1.56 -3.43 5.89
CA ARG A 101 -1.65 -2.11 6.56
C ARG A 101 -0.93 -0.99 5.79
N ASN A 102 -0.45 -1.27 4.58
CA ASN A 102 0.30 -0.33 3.74
C ASN A 102 1.57 0.21 4.43
N GLU A 103 2.18 -0.61 5.28
CA GLU A 103 3.45 -0.34 5.93
C GLU A 103 4.62 -0.89 5.09
N SER A 104 5.80 -0.30 5.27
CA SER A 104 7.01 -0.81 4.61
C SER A 104 7.30 -2.25 5.05
N THR A 105 7.54 -3.15 4.11
CA THR A 105 8.09 -4.49 4.40
C THR A 105 9.62 -4.47 4.48
N GLU A 106 10.26 -3.38 4.09
CA GLU A 106 11.71 -3.22 4.16
C GLU A 106 12.13 -2.59 5.49
N ASN A 107 13.35 -2.90 5.92
CA ASN A 107 13.99 -2.20 7.02
C ASN A 107 14.50 -0.85 6.52
N ILE A 108 13.65 0.17 6.58
CA ILE A 108 13.99 1.52 6.13
C ILE A 108 14.71 2.26 7.26
N SER A 109 15.94 2.69 6.99
CA SER A 109 16.64 3.65 7.86
C SER A 109 16.07 5.05 7.62
N MET A 110 15.56 5.68 8.68
CA MET A 110 15.06 7.06 8.64
C MET A 110 16.14 8.06 8.24
N GLU A 111 17.39 7.85 8.67
CA GLU A 111 18.52 8.71 8.32
C GLU A 111 18.76 8.74 6.80
N LYS A 112 18.63 7.60 6.12
CA LYS A 112 18.75 7.54 4.66
C LYS A 112 17.61 8.25 3.95
N LEU A 113 16.39 8.13 4.45
CA LEU A 113 15.23 8.82 3.88
C LEU A 113 15.37 10.34 3.96
N ASP A 114 15.89 10.85 5.07
CA ASP A 114 16.04 12.28 5.24
C ASP A 114 17.20 12.83 4.38
N ALA A 115 18.31 12.10 4.28
CA ALA A 115 19.38 12.43 3.34
C ALA A 115 18.91 12.43 1.87
N ASP A 116 18.08 11.46 1.47
CA ASP A 116 17.50 11.40 0.12
C ASP A 116 16.52 12.55 -0.16
N LYS A 117 15.76 13.00 0.86
CA LYS A 117 14.88 14.17 0.73
C LYS A 117 15.69 15.44 0.55
N GLU A 118 16.74 15.65 1.34
CA GLU A 118 17.63 16.81 1.22
C GLU A 118 18.27 16.86 -0.17
N ALA A 119 18.86 15.74 -0.63
CA ALA A 119 19.46 15.66 -1.96
C ALA A 119 18.47 15.91 -3.12
N ARG A 120 17.19 15.55 -2.95
CA ARG A 120 16.13 15.84 -3.93
C ARG A 120 15.71 17.31 -3.90
N GLU A 121 15.67 17.92 -2.71
CA GLU A 121 15.37 19.34 -2.55
C GLU A 121 16.46 20.20 -3.20
N GLU A 122 17.73 19.88 -2.97
CA GLU A 122 18.88 20.55 -3.58
C GLU A 122 18.82 20.50 -5.11
N ARG A 123 18.64 19.31 -5.69
CA ARG A 123 18.48 19.17 -7.15
C ARG A 123 17.28 19.93 -7.70
N ARG A 124 16.20 20.02 -6.94
CA ARG A 124 15.01 20.77 -7.36
C ARG A 124 15.30 22.27 -7.38
N ILE A 125 16.02 22.78 -6.38
CA ILE A 125 16.44 24.18 -6.32
C ILE A 125 17.36 24.50 -7.51
N GLU A 126 18.39 23.68 -7.78
CA GLU A 126 19.29 23.88 -8.92
C GLU A 126 18.55 23.90 -10.27
N LEU A 127 17.55 23.01 -10.43
CA LEU A 127 16.71 22.98 -11.63
C LEU A 127 15.82 24.21 -11.74
N GLU A 128 15.20 24.63 -10.64
CA GLU A 128 14.36 25.83 -10.57
C GLU A 128 15.18 27.09 -10.91
N GLU A 129 16.41 27.20 -10.40
CA GLU A 129 17.35 28.28 -10.74
C GLU A 129 17.71 28.27 -12.22
N SER A 130 18.13 27.11 -12.75
CA SER A 130 18.48 26.95 -14.17
C SER A 130 17.29 27.26 -15.09
N MET A 131 16.08 26.86 -14.72
CA MET A 131 14.86 27.14 -15.48
C MET A 131 14.46 28.61 -15.39
N SER A 132 14.65 29.26 -14.24
CA SER A 132 14.43 30.69 -14.05
C SER A 132 15.34 31.51 -14.97
N GLU A 133 16.62 31.14 -15.08
CA GLU A 133 17.58 31.80 -15.99
C GLU A 133 17.18 31.67 -17.47
N ILE A 134 16.65 30.51 -17.87
CA ILE A 134 16.23 30.26 -19.27
C ILE A 134 14.93 30.98 -19.61
N THR A 135 13.98 31.03 -18.68
CA THR A 135 12.61 31.48 -18.96
C THR A 135 12.30 32.90 -18.45
N GLY A 136 13.15 33.46 -17.58
CA GLY A 136 12.94 34.74 -16.91
C GLY A 136 11.81 34.73 -15.88
N VAL A 137 11.27 33.55 -15.55
CA VAL A 137 10.16 33.36 -14.61
C VAL A 137 10.73 33.10 -13.22
N ASP A 138 10.33 33.92 -12.24
CA ASP A 138 10.65 33.71 -10.83
C ASP A 138 9.73 32.63 -10.22
N TYR A 139 10.17 31.38 -10.33
CA TYR A 139 9.47 30.21 -9.81
C TYR A 139 9.38 30.18 -8.28
N GLU A 140 10.28 30.86 -7.57
CA GLU A 140 10.23 30.97 -6.12
C GLU A 140 9.04 31.82 -5.69
N ALA A 141 8.84 32.97 -6.33
CA ALA A 141 7.69 33.84 -6.10
C ALA A 141 6.35 33.16 -6.47
N GLU A 142 6.32 32.35 -7.54
CA GLU A 142 5.12 31.56 -7.89
C GLU A 142 4.79 30.50 -6.84
N ARG A 143 5.79 29.81 -6.29
CA ARG A 143 5.60 28.83 -5.22
C ARG A 143 5.06 29.46 -3.94
N VAL A 144 5.58 30.62 -3.53
CA VAL A 144 5.08 31.34 -2.34
C VAL A 144 3.60 31.68 -2.53
N LYS A 145 3.22 32.23 -3.68
CA LYS A 145 1.82 32.52 -4.02
C LYS A 145 0.94 31.27 -4.01
N LEU A 146 1.43 30.16 -4.55
CA LEU A 146 0.71 28.89 -4.57
C LEU A 146 0.50 28.32 -3.16
N ARG A 147 1.53 28.38 -2.30
CA ARG A 147 1.45 27.95 -0.90
C ARG A 147 0.45 28.78 -0.11
N GLU A 148 0.48 30.10 -0.26
CA GLU A 148 -0.50 30.99 0.38
C GLU A 148 -1.92 30.71 -0.09
N LYS A 149 -2.11 30.42 -1.38
CA LYS A 149 -3.41 30.05 -1.95
C LYS A 149 -3.93 28.74 -1.36
N ILE A 150 -3.09 27.70 -1.31
CA ILE A 150 -3.44 26.40 -0.73
C ILE A 150 -3.80 26.57 0.75
N LEU A 151 -2.99 27.30 1.53
CA LEU A 151 -3.27 27.54 2.95
C LEU A 151 -4.60 28.26 3.19
N ARG A 152 -5.00 29.18 2.31
CA ARG A 152 -6.30 29.87 2.38
C ARG A 152 -7.47 28.98 2.00
N GLU A 153 -7.27 28.04 1.07
CA GLU A 153 -8.29 27.08 0.64
C GLU A 153 -8.48 25.96 1.67
N SER A 154 -7.43 25.53 2.36
CA SER A 154 -7.46 24.51 3.43
C SER A 154 -8.06 24.99 4.75
N ALA A 155 -8.24 26.30 4.93
CA ALA A 155 -8.77 26.93 6.13
C ALA A 155 -10.28 27.25 6.04
N ARG A 156 -10.95 26.82 4.96
CA ARG A 156 -12.41 26.92 4.75
C ARG A 156 -13.05 25.54 4.85
#